data_AF-A0A8T4KC18-F1
#
_entry.id   AF-A0A8T4KC18-F1
#
_cell.length_a   1.000
_cell.length_b   1.000
_cell.length_c   1.000
_cell.angle_alpha   90.00
_cell.angle_beta   90.00
_cell.angle_gamma   90.00
#
_symmetry.space_group_name_H-M   'P 1'
#
loop_
_entity.id
_entity.type
_entity.pdbx_description
1 polymer ?
#
loop_
_entity_poly.entity_id
_entity_poly.type
_entity_poly.pdbx_seq_one_letter_code
_entity_poly.pdbx_strand_id
1 'polypeptide(L)'
;MNVDELDQVMRGITGSKETKQHLRVISHWIKRIKDSKNSEYVMYDEAELNSLLKLQELKLVAIKEGLKDEKIGVVHVTLTESGADLYKDFFKTGYFLKA
;
A
#
# COMPACT_ATOMS: atom_id res chain seq x y z
N MET A 1 5.64 10.92 -3.75
CA MET A 1 6.31 10.53 -2.49
C MET A 1 7.46 9.59 -2.83
N ASN A 2 8.60 9.66 -2.14
CA ASN A 2 9.73 8.74 -2.27
C ASN A 2 9.91 7.86 -1.01
N VAL A 3 10.85 6.89 -1.04
CA VAL A 3 11.07 5.95 0.06
C VAL A 3 11.56 6.64 1.34
N ASP A 4 12.41 7.66 1.22
CA ASP A 4 12.94 8.40 2.37
C ASP A 4 11.85 9.22 3.08
N GLU A 5 10.95 9.85 2.31
CA GLU A 5 9.77 10.55 2.83
C GLU A 5 8.84 9.59 3.56
N LEU A 6 8.58 8.41 2.98
CA LEU A 6 7.78 7.38 3.64
C LEU A 6 8.45 6.86 4.91
N ASP A 7 9.78 6.68 4.91
CA ASP A 7 10.54 6.27 6.08
C ASP A 7 10.37 7.25 7.24
N GLN A 8 10.45 8.56 6.96
CA GLN A 8 10.22 9.60 7.97
C GLN A 8 8.80 9.57 8.54
N VAL A 9 7.78 9.39 7.68
CA VAL A 9 6.39 9.23 8.14
C VAL A 9 6.24 7.99 9.02
N MET A 10 6.82 6.86 8.62
CA MET A 10 6.77 5.62 9.40
C MET A 10 7.45 5.75 10.75
N ARG A 11 8.60 6.44 10.83
CA ARG A 11 9.27 6.74 12.10
C ARG A 11 8.39 7.61 13.00
N GLY A 12 7.71 8.61 12.43
CA GLY A 12 6.79 9.48 13.16
C GLY A 12 5.58 8.74 13.76
N ILE A 13 5.02 7.79 13.00
CA ILE A 13 3.85 7.00 13.44
C ILE A 13 4.24 5.93 14.45
N THR A 14 5.32 5.20 14.19
CA THR A 14 5.71 4.02 14.99
C THR A 14 6.57 4.37 16.20
N GLY A 15 7.21 5.56 16.22
CA GLY A 15 8.25 5.90 17.19
C GLY A 15 9.52 5.05 17.05
N SER A 16 9.59 4.14 16.07
CA SER A 16 10.69 3.20 15.89
C SER A 16 11.75 3.77 14.95
N LYS A 17 13.03 3.51 15.25
CA LYS A 17 14.12 3.73 14.30
C LYS A 17 14.22 2.61 13.25
N GLU A 18 13.55 1.50 13.48
CA GLU A 18 13.55 0.33 12.61
C GLU A 18 12.20 0.20 11.89
N THR A 19 12.21 0.62 10.63
CA THR A 19 11.03 0.75 9.75
C THR A 19 11.14 -0.11 8.50
N LYS A 20 12.30 -0.76 8.28
CA LYS A 20 12.62 -1.51 7.06
C LYS A 20 11.61 -2.62 6.78
N GLN A 21 11.13 -3.33 7.80
CA GLN A 21 10.10 -4.35 7.63
C GLN A 21 8.77 -3.74 7.18
N HIS A 22 8.36 -2.61 7.75
CA HIS A 22 7.15 -1.89 7.32
C HIS A 22 7.26 -1.43 5.87
N LEU A 23 8.41 -0.84 5.49
CA LEU A 23 8.66 -0.41 4.12
C LEU A 23 8.62 -1.58 3.14
N ARG A 24 9.15 -2.75 3.52
CA ARG A 24 8.98 -3.98 2.73
C ARG A 24 7.53 -4.38 2.57
N VAL A 25 6.73 -4.39 3.65
CA VAL A 25 5.31 -4.74 3.55
C VAL A 25 4.57 -3.77 2.62
N ILE A 26 4.82 -2.47 2.77
CA ILE A 26 4.22 -1.43 1.91
C ILE A 26 4.65 -1.61 0.45
N SER A 27 5.93 -1.90 0.18
CA SER A 27 6.41 -2.12 -1.18
C SER A 27 5.67 -3.30 -1.85
N HIS A 28 5.49 -4.41 -1.14
CA HIS A 28 4.76 -5.57 -1.66
C HIS A 28 3.31 -5.23 -1.99
N TRP A 29 2.63 -4.48 -1.12
CA TRP A 29 1.27 -4.01 -1.39
C TRP A 29 1.20 -3.11 -2.62
N ILE A 30 2.07 -2.10 -2.72
CA ILE A 30 2.10 -1.18 -3.87
C ILE A 30 2.38 -1.94 -5.17
N LYS A 31 3.30 -2.91 -5.15
CA LYS A 31 3.59 -3.76 -6.31
C LYS A 31 2.38 -4.61 -6.69
N ARG A 32 1.74 -5.27 -5.72
CA ARG A 32 0.53 -6.06 -5.95
C ARG A 32 -0.57 -5.21 -6.60
N ILE A 33 -0.77 -3.99 -6.10
CA ILE A 33 -1.74 -3.02 -6.64
C ILE A 33 -1.39 -2.57 -8.05
N LYS A 34 -0.11 -2.27 -8.31
CA LYS A 34 0.34 -1.83 -9.63
C LYS A 34 0.24 -2.91 -10.70
N ASP A 35 0.59 -4.14 -10.33
CA ASP A 35 0.70 -5.27 -11.26
C ASP A 35 -0.66 -5.96 -11.52
N SER A 36 -1.67 -5.70 -10.68
CA SER A 36 -3.01 -6.24 -10.89
C SER A 36 -3.68 -5.61 -12.11
N LYS A 37 -4.13 -6.48 -13.04
CA LYS A 37 -4.87 -6.08 -14.25
C LYS A 37 -6.28 -5.57 -13.95
N ASN A 38 -6.86 -6.06 -12.86
CA ASN A 38 -8.17 -5.64 -12.38
C ASN A 38 -7.96 -4.91 -11.05
N SER A 39 -8.45 -3.68 -10.94
CA SER A 39 -8.41 -2.91 -9.69
C SER A 39 -9.30 -3.51 -8.59
N GLU A 40 -9.90 -4.67 -8.83
CA GLU A 40 -10.77 -5.40 -7.91
C GLU A 40 -9.97 -6.27 -6.96
N TYR A 41 -10.15 -6.01 -5.67
CA TYR A 41 -9.60 -6.81 -4.60
C TYR A 41 -10.75 -7.42 -3.82
N VAL A 42 -10.93 -8.74 -3.97
CA VAL A 42 -11.79 -9.51 -3.07
C VAL A 42 -11.02 -9.64 -1.77
N MET A 43 -11.42 -8.87 -0.76
CA MET A 43 -10.88 -9.01 0.59
C MET A 43 -11.61 -10.19 1.23
N TYR A 44 -10.88 -11.15 1.78
CA TYR A 44 -11.47 -12.26 2.56
C TYR A 44 -11.16 -12.12 4.07
N ASP A 45 -10.33 -11.14 4.44
CA ASP A 45 -9.79 -10.95 5.78
C ASP A 45 -9.77 -9.46 6.18
N GLU A 46 -10.16 -9.18 7.43
CA GLU A 46 -10.15 -7.86 8.05
C GLU A 46 -8.73 -7.27 8.16
N ALA A 47 -7.71 -8.13 8.29
CA ALA A 47 -6.32 -7.69 8.35
C ALA A 47 -5.82 -7.08 7.03
N GLU A 48 -6.24 -7.64 5.89
CA GLU A 48 -5.92 -7.08 4.57
C GLU A 48 -6.64 -5.75 4.34
N LEU A 49 -7.92 -5.65 4.73
CA LEU A 49 -8.69 -4.41 4.63
C LEU A 49 -8.05 -3.29 5.48
N ASN A 50 -7.70 -3.58 6.73
CA ASN A 50 -7.03 -2.63 7.61
C ASN A 50 -5.68 -2.17 7.05
N SER A 51 -4.96 -3.04 6.34
CA SER A 51 -3.70 -2.68 5.67
C SER A 51 -3.93 -1.69 4.52
N LEU A 52 -4.96 -1.92 3.71
CA LEU A 52 -5.33 -1.01 2.62
C LEU A 52 -5.82 0.34 3.12
N LEU A 53 -6.65 0.37 4.16
CA LEU A 53 -7.12 1.61 4.77
C LEU A 53 -5.95 2.46 5.27
N LYS A 54 -4.95 1.85 5.91
CA LYS A 54 -3.72 2.56 6.31
C LYS A 54 -2.93 3.10 5.11
N LEU A 55 -2.86 2.36 4.00
CA LEU A 55 -2.23 2.88 2.77
C LEU A 55 -3.03 4.05 2.17
N GLN A 56 -4.35 4.06 2.35
CA GLN A 56 -5.21 5.18 1.93
C GLN A 56 -4.99 6.40 2.83
N GLU A 57 -4.84 6.23 4.14
CA GLU A 57 -4.47 7.31 5.08
C GLU A 57 -3.13 7.95 4.70
N LEU A 58 -2.17 7.13 4.25
CA LEU A 58 -0.89 7.59 3.71
C LEU A 58 -1.00 8.23 2.31
N LYS A 59 -2.20 8.31 1.75
CA LYS A 59 -2.49 8.83 0.39
C LYS A 59 -1.73 8.08 -0.71
N LEU A 60 -1.39 6.81 -0.50
CA LEU A 60 -0.67 5.97 -1.46
C LEU A 60 -1.63 5.21 -2.38
N VAL A 61 -2.83 4.90 -1.87
CA VAL A 61 -3.89 4.23 -2.61
C VAL A 61 -5.20 5.01 -2.48
N ALA A 62 -6.08 4.84 -3.45
CA ALA A 62 -7.46 5.25 -3.39
C ALA A 62 -8.33 4.00 -3.39
N ILE A 63 -9.21 3.89 -2.39
CA ILE A 63 -10.20 2.83 -2.30
C ILE A 63 -11.53 3.44 -2.74
N LYS A 64 -12.13 2.86 -3.78
CA LYS A 64 -13.54 3.11 -4.13
C LYS A 64 -14.31 1.92 -3.57
N GLU A 65 -15.16 2.19 -2.59
CA GLU A 65 -16.05 1.16 -2.05
C GLU A 65 -16.88 0.57 -3.19
N GLY A 66 -16.80 -0.76 -3.35
CA GLY A 66 -17.72 -1.48 -4.21
C GLY A 66 -19.12 -1.33 -3.64
N LEU A 67 -20.04 -0.80 -4.43
CA LEU A 67 -21.46 -0.74 -4.09
C LEU A 67 -21.94 -2.14 -3.64
N LYS A 68 -22.42 -2.21 -2.38
CA LYS A 68 -23.33 -3.22 -1.83
C LYS A 68 -22.88 -4.68 -1.93
N ASP A 69 -22.39 -5.23 -0.82
CA ASP A 69 -23.17 -6.23 -0.07
C ASP A 69 -22.56 -6.41 1.33
N GLU A 70 -23.42 -6.52 2.34
CA GLU A 70 -23.12 -6.38 3.78
C GLU A 70 -22.27 -7.52 4.38
N LYS A 71 -21.46 -8.22 3.57
CA LYS A 71 -20.52 -9.25 4.03
C LYS A 71 -19.25 -9.17 3.19
N ILE A 72 -18.21 -8.54 3.74
CA ILE A 72 -16.81 -8.60 3.27
C ILE A 72 -16.76 -8.46 1.72
N GLY A 73 -17.07 -7.24 1.26
CA GLY A 73 -17.32 -6.94 -0.15
C GLY A 73 -16.07 -6.49 -0.89
N VAL A 74 -16.00 -6.86 -2.17
CA VAL A 74 -14.94 -6.47 -3.11
C VAL A 74 -14.68 -4.96 -3.05
N VAL A 75 -13.41 -4.57 -2.90
CA VAL A 75 -12.99 -3.16 -2.92
C VAL A 75 -12.22 -2.87 -4.20
N HIS A 76 -12.49 -1.72 -4.83
CA HIS A 76 -11.70 -1.25 -5.95
C HIS A 76 -10.55 -0.40 -5.43
N VAL A 77 -9.32 -0.86 -5.62
CA VAL A 77 -8.11 -0.19 -5.14
C VAL A 77 -7.25 0.22 -6.32
N THR A 78 -6.86 1.49 -6.35
CA THR A 78 -5.93 2.04 -7.35
C THR A 78 -4.81 2.82 -6.67
N LEU A 79 -3.61 2.84 -7.26
CA LEU A 79 -2.56 3.74 -6.80
C LEU A 79 -2.94 5.20 -7.07
N THR A 80 -2.64 6.07 -6.11
CA THR A 80 -2.60 7.51 -6.34
C THR A 80 -1.33 7.88 -7.12
N GLU A 81 -1.20 9.14 -7.52
CA GLU A 81 0.05 9.67 -8.08
C GLU A 81 1.24 9.44 -7.13
N SER A 82 1.06 9.75 -5.84
CA SER A 82 2.07 9.49 -4.79
C SER A 82 2.45 8.01 -4.70
N GLY A 83 1.48 7.10 -4.77
CA GLY A 83 1.74 5.66 -4.75
C GLY A 83 2.46 5.16 -6.01
N ALA A 84 2.15 5.72 -7.18
CA ALA A 84 2.81 5.40 -8.43
C ALA A 84 4.27 5.88 -8.46
N ASP A 85 4.56 7.05 -7.90
CA ASP A 85 5.94 7.53 -7.77
C ASP A 85 6.73 6.73 -6.75
N LEU A 86 6.11 6.39 -5.63
CA LEU A 86 6.72 5.52 -4.63
C LEU A 86 7.01 4.12 -5.18
N TYR A 87 6.16 3.57 -6.06
CA TYR A 87 6.46 2.32 -6.78
C TYR A 87 7.75 2.42 -7.61
N LYS A 88 7.91 3.49 -8.39
CA LYS A 88 9.12 3.71 -9.20
C LYS A 88 10.36 3.81 -8.31
N ASP A 89 10.21 4.46 -7.16
CA ASP A 89 11.32 4.65 -6.23
C ASP A 89 11.69 3.34 -5.50
N PHE A 90 10.71 2.54 -5.07
CA PHE A 90 10.95 1.19 -4.56
C PHE A 90 11.66 0.28 -5.57
N PHE A 91 11.34 0.42 -6.86
CA PHE A 91 12.02 -0.32 -7.92
C PHE A 91 13.49 0.10 -8.03
N LYS A 92 13.78 1.40 -8.06
CA LYS A 92 15.15 1.94 -8.14
C LYS A 92 16.00 1.57 -6.92
N THR A 93 15.40 1.59 -5.74
CA THR A 93 16.08 1.31 -4.46
C THR A 93 16.19 -0.18 -4.15
N GLY A 94 15.67 -1.05 -5.01
CA GLY A 94 15.82 -2.50 -4.89
C GLY A 94 14.91 -3.17 -3.86
N TYR A 95 13.85 -2.50 -3.38
CA TYR A 95 12.92 -3.07 -2.39
C TYR A 95 12.09 -4.26 -2.90
N PHE A 96 12.07 -4.50 -4.22
CA PHE A 96 11.43 -5.66 -4.85
C PHE A 96 12.39 -6.82 -5.14
N LEU A 97 13.70 -6.59 -5.02
CA LEU A 97 14.70 -7.64 -5.12
C LEU A 97 14.68 -8.37 -3.78
N LYS A 98 14.28 -9.64 -3.79
CA LYS A 98 14.31 -10.50 -2.59
C LYS A 98 15.68 -10.39 -1.92
N ALA A 99 15.65 -10.24 -0.59
CA ALA A 99 16.75 -10.71 0.24
C ALA A 99 16.71 -12.24 0.30
#